data_AF-H9FIT9-F1
#
_entry.id   AF-H9FIT9-F1
#
_cell.length_a   1.000
_cell.length_b   1.000
_cell.length_c   1.000
_cell.angle_alpha   90.00
_cell.angle_beta   90.00
_cell.angle_gamma   90.00
#
_symmetry.space_group_name_H-M   'P 1'
#
loop_
_entity.id
_entity.type
_entity.pdbx_description
1 polymer ?
#
loop_
_entity_poly.entity_id
_entity_poly.type
_entity_poly.pdbx_seq_one_letter_code
_entity_poly.pdbx_strand_id
1 'polypeptide(L)'
;GLQFGVGDTLTFSCFPGYRLEGTARITCLGGRRRLWSSPLPRCVAECGNSVTGTQGTLLSPNFPVNYNNNHECIYSIQTQPGKGIQLKARAFELSEGDVLKVYDGNNNSARLLGVFSHSEMMGVTLNSTSSSLWLDFITDAENTSKGFELQFSSFELIKCEDPGTP
;
A
#
# COMPACT_ATOMS: atom_id res chain seq x y z
N GLY A 1 -23.42 -25.30 7.04
CA GLY A 1 -22.65 -24.63 5.98
C GLY A 1 -23.62 -23.86 5.10
N LEU A 2 -23.21 -22.69 4.58
CA LEU A 2 -24.04 -21.90 3.67
C LEU A 2 -24.30 -22.69 2.39
N GLN A 3 -25.58 -22.85 2.02
CA GLN A 3 -25.99 -23.47 0.75
C GLN A 3 -26.37 -22.35 -0.22
N PHE A 4 -25.87 -22.44 -1.46
CA PHE A 4 -26.17 -21.47 -2.51
C PHE A 4 -26.97 -22.14 -3.63
N GLY A 5 -28.07 -21.51 -4.03
CA GLY A 5 -28.93 -21.89 -5.13
C GLY A 5 -28.48 -21.30 -6.47
N VAL A 6 -29.06 -21.81 -7.56
CA VAL A 6 -28.85 -21.24 -8.89
C VAL A 6 -29.39 -19.81 -8.92
N GLY A 7 -28.59 -18.87 -9.43
CA GLY A 7 -28.91 -17.45 -9.44
C GLY A 7 -28.37 -16.68 -8.23
N ASP A 8 -27.89 -17.36 -7.18
CA ASP A 8 -27.25 -16.68 -6.05
C ASP A 8 -25.95 -16.02 -6.50
N THR A 9 -25.74 -14.80 -6.03
CA THR A 9 -24.57 -13.99 -6.37
C THR A 9 -23.77 -13.64 -5.13
N LEU A 10 -22.45 -13.86 -5.20
CA LEU A 10 -21.50 -13.44 -4.19
C LEU A 10 -20.72 -12.23 -4.69
N THR A 11 -20.45 -11.29 -3.78
CA THR A 11 -19.58 -10.13 -4.04
C THR A 11 -18.38 -10.17 -3.08
N PHE A 12 -17.18 -9.97 -3.63
CA PHE A 12 -15.91 -10.02 -2.92
C PHE A 12 -15.24 -8.65 -2.92
N SER A 13 -14.52 -8.39 -1.84
CA SER A 13 -13.70 -7.21 -1.64
C SER A 13 -12.47 -7.60 -0.83
N CYS A 14 -11.38 -6.86 -0.98
CA CYS A 14 -10.16 -7.08 -0.21
C CYS A 14 -10.05 -6.13 0.98
N PHE A 15 -9.22 -6.51 1.95
CA PHE A 15 -8.80 -5.60 3.01
C PHE A 15 -8.00 -4.41 2.44
N PRO A 16 -7.94 -3.27 3.16
CA PRO A 16 -7.19 -2.10 2.72
C PRO A 16 -5.73 -2.44 2.38
N GLY A 17 -5.21 -1.86 1.30
CA GLY A 17 -3.85 -2.11 0.79
C GLY A 17 -3.76 -3.26 -0.22
N TYR A 18 -4.75 -4.15 -0.28
CA TYR A 18 -4.82 -5.23 -1.27
C TYR A 18 -5.68 -4.83 -2.48
N ARG A 19 -5.28 -5.30 -3.67
CA ARG A 19 -6.09 -5.25 -4.88
C ARG A 19 -6.82 -6.57 -5.09
N LEU A 20 -8.08 -6.49 -5.51
CA LEU A 20 -8.84 -7.67 -5.92
C LEU A 20 -8.44 -8.06 -7.35
N GLU A 21 -7.85 -9.24 -7.50
CA GLU A 21 -7.53 -9.87 -8.77
C GLU A 21 -8.65 -10.86 -9.15
N GLY A 22 -9.34 -10.60 -10.26
CA GLY A 22 -10.46 -11.39 -10.76
C GLY A 22 -11.81 -10.69 -10.63
N THR A 23 -12.90 -11.43 -10.85
CA THR A 23 -14.26 -10.88 -10.85
C THR A 23 -14.77 -10.65 -9.42
N ALA A 24 -15.09 -9.40 -9.09
CA ALA A 24 -15.65 -9.03 -7.79
C ALA A 24 -17.03 -9.63 -7.52
N ARG A 25 -17.77 -10.02 -8.56
CA ARG A 25 -19.12 -10.55 -8.43
C ARG A 25 -19.25 -11.84 -9.23
N ILE A 26 -19.57 -12.95 -8.58
CA ILE A 26 -19.77 -14.26 -9.23
C ILE A 26 -21.16 -14.79 -8.94
N THR A 27 -21.76 -15.50 -9.89
CA THR A 27 -23.12 -16.02 -9.80
C THR A 27 -23.12 -17.53 -9.97
N CYS A 28 -23.93 -18.24 -9.18
CA CYS A 28 -24.10 -19.68 -9.29
C CYS A 28 -24.91 -20.00 -10.55
N LEU A 29 -24.27 -20.63 -11.53
CA LEU A 29 -24.90 -20.97 -12.81
C LEU A 29 -25.65 -22.30 -12.71
N GLY A 30 -26.81 -22.35 -13.36
CA GLY A 30 -27.56 -23.58 -13.58
C GLY A 30 -26.93 -24.44 -14.69
N GLY A 31 -27.20 -25.75 -14.67
CA GLY A 31 -26.73 -26.68 -15.71
C GLY A 31 -26.46 -28.09 -15.19
N ARG A 32 -25.89 -28.96 -16.03
CA ARG A 32 -25.51 -30.34 -15.66
C ARG A 32 -24.44 -30.39 -14.56
N ARG A 33 -23.62 -29.35 -14.44
CA ARG A 33 -22.67 -29.13 -13.35
C ARG A 33 -22.97 -27.79 -12.71
N ARG A 34 -23.04 -27.76 -11.38
CA ARG A 34 -23.18 -26.53 -10.61
C ARG A 34 -21.82 -25.85 -10.56
N LEU A 35 -21.67 -24.75 -11.29
CA LEU A 35 -20.42 -24.02 -11.44
C LEU A 35 -20.68 -22.53 -11.19
N TRP A 36 -19.69 -21.85 -10.62
CA TRP A 36 -19.70 -20.40 -10.53
C TRP A 36 -19.35 -19.78 -11.88
N SER A 37 -19.87 -18.58 -12.14
CA SER A 37 -19.61 -17.84 -13.38
C SER A 37 -18.14 -17.50 -13.60
N SER A 38 -17.31 -17.51 -12.55
CA SER A 38 -15.87 -17.28 -12.60
C SER A 38 -15.18 -17.95 -11.41
N PRO A 39 -13.86 -18.19 -11.47
CA PRO A 39 -13.07 -18.65 -10.33
C PRO A 39 -13.14 -17.68 -9.15
N LEU A 40 -12.80 -18.17 -7.95
CA LEU A 40 -12.72 -17.33 -6.76
C LEU A 40 -11.64 -16.25 -6.97
N PRO A 41 -11.95 -14.95 -6.78
CA PRO A 41 -10.94 -13.90 -6.92
C PRO A 41 -9.93 -13.97 -5.77
N ARG A 42 -8.76 -13.36 -5.99
CA ARG A 42 -7.65 -13.32 -5.01
C ARG A 42 -7.38 -11.88 -4.58
N CYS A 43 -6.92 -11.71 -3.36
CA CYS A 43 -6.41 -10.43 -2.88
C CYS A 43 -4.89 -10.44 -2.99
N VAL A 44 -4.33 -9.49 -3.74
CA VAL A 44 -2.90 -9.40 -4.02
C VAL A 44 -2.36 -8.07 -3.53
N ALA A 45 -1.19 -8.11 -2.90
CA ALA A 45 -0.40 -6.92 -2.59
C ALA A 45 0.57 -6.70 -3.75
N GLU A 46 0.49 -5.54 -4.39
CA GLU A 46 1.19 -5.27 -5.65
C GLU A 46 2.40 -4.40 -5.45
N CYS A 47 3.41 -4.65 -6.26
CA CYS A 47 4.60 -3.81 -6.36
C CYS A 47 4.21 -2.45 -6.95
N GLY A 48 4.48 -1.39 -6.20
CA GLY A 48 4.43 -0.01 -6.69
C GLY A 48 3.02 0.52 -6.98
N ASN A 49 2.21 0.67 -5.93
CA ASN A 49 0.87 1.22 -6.04
C ASN A 49 0.83 2.73 -5.70
N SER A 50 -0.08 3.45 -6.34
CA SER A 50 -0.34 4.87 -6.09
C SER A 50 -1.67 5.02 -5.37
N VAL A 51 -1.65 5.63 -4.18
CA VAL A 51 -2.83 5.78 -3.33
C VAL A 51 -3.14 7.25 -3.08
N THR A 52 -4.42 7.60 -3.16
CA THR A 52 -4.91 8.95 -2.85
C THR A 52 -5.91 8.88 -1.71
N GLY A 53 -5.75 9.70 -0.69
CA GLY A 53 -6.68 9.73 0.43
C GLY A 53 -6.16 10.47 1.66
N THR A 54 -7.00 10.53 2.69
CA THR A 54 -6.63 11.06 4.02
C THR A 54 -6.05 10.00 4.93
N GLN A 55 -6.21 8.71 4.60
CA GLN A 55 -5.62 7.59 5.32
C GLN A 55 -5.61 6.35 4.43
N GLY A 56 -4.76 5.38 4.76
CA GLY A 56 -4.74 4.11 4.07
C GLY A 56 -3.59 3.21 4.50
N THR A 57 -3.49 2.08 3.80
CA THR A 57 -2.47 1.06 4.02
C THR A 57 -1.72 0.80 2.73
N LEU A 58 -0.39 0.72 2.81
CA LEU A 58 0.49 0.25 1.74
C LEU A 58 1.16 -1.05 2.18
N LEU A 59 1.28 -1.97 1.24
CA LEU A 59 1.83 -3.29 1.46
C LEU A 59 2.99 -3.53 0.50
N SER A 60 4.04 -4.20 0.97
CA SER A 60 5.06 -4.76 0.08
C SER A 60 4.44 -5.85 -0.81
N PRO A 61 5.02 -6.16 -1.98
CA PRO A 61 4.51 -7.22 -2.83
C PRO A 61 4.42 -8.54 -2.05
N ASN A 62 3.34 -9.28 -2.27
CA ASN A 62 3.04 -10.57 -1.64
C ASN A 62 2.74 -10.56 -0.12
N PHE A 63 2.79 -9.41 0.57
CA PHE A 63 2.58 -9.36 2.02
C PHE A 63 1.28 -10.08 2.44
N PRO A 64 1.30 -10.95 3.48
CA PRO A 64 2.38 -11.19 4.46
C PRO A 64 3.38 -12.29 4.06
N VAL A 65 3.31 -12.80 2.83
CA VAL A 65 4.34 -13.69 2.27
C VAL A 65 5.54 -12.84 1.87
N ASN A 66 6.73 -13.45 1.90
CA ASN A 66 7.96 -12.77 1.54
C ASN A 66 7.88 -12.11 0.16
N TYR A 67 8.49 -10.93 0.05
CA TYR A 67 8.71 -10.27 -1.23
C TYR A 67 9.75 -11.06 -2.06
N ASN A 68 9.91 -10.68 -3.33
CA ASN A 68 10.87 -11.30 -4.25
C ASN A 68 12.12 -10.41 -4.39
N ASN A 69 13.24 -11.03 -4.80
CA ASN A 69 14.52 -10.37 -5.03
C ASN A 69 14.59 -9.65 -6.38
N ASN A 70 15.56 -8.74 -6.50
CA ASN A 70 15.89 -8.00 -7.72
C ASN A 70 14.75 -7.13 -8.28
N HIS A 71 13.96 -6.52 -7.40
CA HIS A 71 12.89 -5.61 -7.78
C HIS A 71 13.03 -4.22 -7.15
N GLU A 72 12.55 -3.23 -7.88
CA GLU A 72 12.38 -1.86 -7.42
C GLU A 72 10.89 -1.51 -7.53
N CYS A 73 10.25 -1.31 -6.38
CA CYS A 73 8.84 -0.97 -6.26
C CYS A 73 8.68 0.47 -5.81
N ILE A 74 7.95 1.24 -6.61
CA ILE A 74 7.74 2.67 -6.38
C ILE A 74 6.31 2.93 -5.92
N TYR A 75 6.15 3.41 -4.68
CA TYR A 75 4.84 3.78 -4.15
C TYR A 75 4.70 5.29 -4.08
N SER A 76 3.48 5.77 -4.34
CA SER A 76 3.15 7.18 -4.15
C SER A 76 1.92 7.33 -3.27
N ILE A 77 1.97 8.29 -2.34
CA ILE A 77 0.83 8.66 -1.50
C ILE A 77 0.53 10.12 -1.80
N GLN A 78 -0.72 10.41 -2.14
CA GLN A 78 -1.20 11.77 -2.37
C GLN A 78 -2.35 12.08 -1.40
N THR A 79 -2.29 13.22 -0.73
CA THR A 79 -3.40 13.76 0.04
C THR A 79 -3.81 15.14 -0.48
N GLN A 80 -4.78 15.77 0.19
CA GLN A 80 -5.27 17.09 -0.17
C GLN A 80 -4.18 18.16 0.00
N PRO A 81 -4.12 19.16 -0.89
CA PRO A 81 -3.23 20.30 -0.72
C PRO A 81 -3.44 21.00 0.64
N GLY A 82 -2.35 21.45 1.26
CA GLY A 82 -2.38 22.05 2.61
C GLY A 82 -2.34 21.05 3.76
N LYS A 83 -2.33 19.74 3.48
CA LYS A 83 -2.11 18.68 4.47
C LYS A 83 -0.75 18.01 4.32
N GLY A 84 -0.22 17.53 5.43
CA GLY A 84 0.94 16.66 5.52
C GLY A 84 0.50 15.22 5.69
N ILE A 85 1.44 14.29 5.56
CA ILE A 85 1.23 12.85 5.64
C ILE A 85 2.11 12.32 6.77
N GLN A 86 1.46 11.71 7.76
CA GLN A 86 2.11 10.91 8.77
C GLN A 86 2.17 9.47 8.29
N LEU A 87 3.35 8.86 8.32
CA LEU A 87 3.60 7.47 7.92
C LEU A 87 4.22 6.69 9.08
N LYS A 88 3.71 5.48 9.33
CA LYS A 88 4.22 4.55 10.34
C LYS A 88 4.12 3.11 9.85
N ALA A 89 4.98 2.24 10.36
CA ALA A 89 4.89 0.81 10.10
C ALA A 89 4.00 0.11 11.14
N ARG A 90 3.06 -0.72 10.68
CA ARG A 90 2.37 -1.72 11.51
C ARG A 90 3.17 -3.03 11.57
N ALA A 91 3.80 -3.39 10.45
CA ALA A 91 4.79 -4.45 10.35
C ALA A 91 5.90 -3.99 9.40
N PHE A 92 7.15 -4.30 9.73
CA PHE A 92 8.30 -3.96 8.90
C PHE A 92 9.44 -4.92 9.20
N GLU A 93 9.79 -5.73 8.21
CA GLU A 93 10.85 -6.73 8.28
C GLU A 93 11.44 -6.89 6.87
N LEU A 94 12.60 -6.29 6.63
CA LEU A 94 13.40 -6.43 5.42
C LEU A 94 14.61 -7.33 5.68
N SER A 95 15.18 -7.88 4.62
CA SER A 95 16.45 -8.61 4.67
C SER A 95 17.62 -7.64 4.70
N GLU A 96 18.80 -8.16 5.01
CA GLU A 96 20.04 -7.42 4.90
C GLU A 96 20.29 -7.06 3.43
N GLY A 97 20.67 -5.80 3.15
CA GLY A 97 20.86 -5.31 1.78
C GLY A 97 19.59 -4.69 1.15
N ASP A 98 18.41 -5.09 1.60
CA ASP A 98 17.13 -4.52 1.16
C ASP A 98 16.79 -3.22 1.89
N VAL A 99 16.24 -2.24 1.16
CA VAL A 99 15.96 -0.91 1.70
C VAL A 99 14.63 -0.32 1.23
N LEU A 100 13.96 0.41 2.13
CA LEU A 100 12.87 1.32 1.82
C LEU A 100 13.34 2.76 2.01
N LYS A 101 13.35 3.55 0.94
CA LYS A 101 13.62 4.99 0.96
C LYS A 101 12.30 5.75 0.95
N VAL A 102 12.17 6.77 1.79
CA VAL A 102 10.95 7.59 1.88
C VAL A 102 11.33 9.05 1.61
N TYR A 103 10.65 9.70 0.66
CA TYR A 103 10.90 11.07 0.24
C TYR A 103 9.64 11.94 0.43
N ASP A 104 9.85 13.18 0.86
CA ASP A 104 8.85 14.20 1.10
C ASP A 104 8.50 14.97 -0.18
N GLY A 105 7.79 14.31 -1.09
CA GLY A 105 7.36 14.88 -2.36
C GLY A 105 6.78 13.85 -3.31
N ASN A 106 6.76 14.20 -4.59
CA ASN A 106 6.15 13.41 -5.67
C ASN A 106 7.15 12.56 -6.47
N ASN A 107 8.44 12.59 -6.14
CA ASN A 107 9.50 11.86 -6.82
C ASN A 107 10.72 11.66 -5.91
N ASN A 108 11.72 10.94 -6.40
CA ASN A 108 12.99 10.66 -5.72
C ASN A 108 13.99 11.84 -5.70
N SER A 109 13.66 12.98 -6.32
CA SER A 109 14.46 14.21 -6.23
C SER A 109 14.03 15.09 -5.04
N ALA A 110 12.94 14.73 -4.37
CA ALA A 110 12.45 15.40 -3.18
C ALA A 110 13.34 15.12 -1.95
N ARG A 111 13.06 15.80 -0.84
CA ARG A 111 13.82 15.63 0.41
C ARG A 111 13.67 14.21 0.95
N LEU A 112 14.77 13.49 1.09
CA LEU A 112 14.80 12.17 1.74
C LEU A 112 14.47 12.31 3.23
N LEU A 113 13.42 11.63 3.69
CA LEU A 113 13.02 11.55 5.10
C LEU A 113 13.77 10.45 5.84
N GLY A 114 14.09 9.35 5.15
CA GLY A 114 14.86 8.26 5.73
C GLY A 114 15.07 7.09 4.78
N VAL A 115 16.01 6.23 5.16
CA VAL A 115 16.28 4.93 4.55
C VAL A 115 16.16 3.90 5.67
N PHE A 116 15.36 2.87 5.44
CA PHE A 116 15.05 1.85 6.45
C PHE A 116 15.35 0.46 5.91
N SER A 117 16.00 -0.36 6.73
CA SER A 117 16.25 -1.77 6.49
C SER A 117 15.84 -2.59 7.72
N HIS A 118 15.95 -3.92 7.65
CA HIS A 118 15.63 -4.84 8.75
C HIS A 118 14.29 -4.51 9.42
N SER A 119 14.32 -4.10 10.70
CA SER A 119 13.16 -3.68 11.48
C SER A 119 13.22 -2.19 11.87
N GLU A 120 14.08 -1.40 11.23
CA GLU A 120 14.41 -0.02 11.65
C GLU A 120 13.22 0.94 11.61
N MET A 121 12.22 0.68 10.75
CA MET A 121 11.02 1.53 10.69
C MET A 121 10.01 1.21 11.81
N MET A 122 10.17 0.10 12.54
CA MET A 122 9.27 -0.24 13.64
C MET A 122 9.36 0.79 14.77
N GLY A 123 8.23 1.39 15.13
CA GLY A 123 8.16 2.44 16.15
C GLY A 123 8.58 3.83 15.67
N VAL A 124 9.03 3.98 14.42
CA VAL A 124 9.34 5.27 13.81
C VAL A 124 8.07 5.90 13.26
N THR A 125 7.92 7.21 13.47
CA THR A 125 6.85 8.02 12.86
C THR A 125 7.47 9.10 11.99
N LEU A 126 7.14 9.09 10.70
CA LEU A 126 7.57 10.09 9.74
C LEU A 126 6.44 11.07 9.48
N ASN A 127 6.75 12.37 9.46
CA ASN A 127 5.80 13.42 9.12
C ASN A 127 6.34 14.21 7.93
N SER A 128 5.57 14.27 6.84
CA SER A 128 5.90 15.05 5.65
C SER A 128 5.52 16.53 5.83
N THR A 129 6.19 17.41 5.10
CA THR A 129 5.83 18.83 4.95
C THR A 129 5.09 19.10 3.65
N SER A 130 4.99 18.12 2.76
CA SER A 130 4.20 18.18 1.53
C SER A 130 2.97 17.26 1.59
N SER A 131 2.03 17.48 0.67
CA SER A 131 0.84 16.63 0.50
C SER A 131 1.12 15.32 -0.24
N SER A 132 2.39 14.97 -0.43
CA SER A 132 2.82 13.85 -1.26
C SER A 132 3.97 13.09 -0.59
N LEU A 133 3.96 11.77 -0.66
CA LEU A 133 5.12 10.95 -0.32
C LEU A 133 5.48 10.05 -1.49
N TRP A 134 6.78 9.90 -1.72
CA TRP A 134 7.36 8.98 -2.69
C TRP A 134 8.18 7.94 -1.94
N LEU A 135 8.00 6.66 -2.24
CA LEU A 135 8.69 5.58 -1.56
C LEU A 135 9.32 4.64 -2.58
N ASP A 136 10.62 4.39 -2.43
CA ASP A 136 11.36 3.41 -3.25
C ASP A 136 11.72 2.22 -2.39
N PHE A 137 11.10 1.07 -2.66
CA PHE A 137 11.49 -0.21 -2.07
C PHE A 137 12.38 -0.96 -3.04
N ILE A 138 13.63 -1.19 -2.64
CA ILE A 138 14.67 -1.78 -3.49
C ILE A 138 15.16 -3.04 -2.79
N THR A 139 15.12 -4.17 -3.50
CA THR A 139 15.61 -5.46 -3.02
C THR A 139 16.83 -5.91 -3.80
N ASP A 140 17.80 -6.52 -3.14
CA ASP A 140 18.97 -7.11 -3.80
C ASP A 140 18.72 -8.54 -4.28
N ALA A 141 19.78 -9.33 -4.53
CA ALA A 141 19.68 -10.69 -5.04
C ALA A 141 19.61 -11.76 -3.94
N GLU A 142 19.85 -11.43 -2.68
CA GLU A 142 20.10 -12.37 -1.58
C GLU A 142 19.03 -12.30 -0.49
N ASN A 143 18.54 -13.48 -0.06
CA ASN A 143 17.53 -13.63 1.00
C ASN A 143 16.25 -12.81 0.74
N THR A 144 15.21 -13.04 1.53
CA THR A 144 13.97 -12.24 1.48
C THR A 144 13.41 -12.21 2.88
N SER A 145 12.53 -11.25 3.17
CA SER A 145 11.76 -11.23 4.40
C SER A 145 10.29 -10.90 4.12
N LYS A 146 9.48 -10.79 5.17
CA LYS A 146 8.02 -10.58 5.06
C LYS A 146 7.64 -9.26 4.40
N GLY A 147 8.53 -8.27 4.44
CA GLY A 147 8.30 -6.94 3.89
C GLY A 147 7.62 -6.02 4.88
N PHE A 148 6.62 -5.25 4.42
CA PHE A 148 6.01 -4.21 5.24
C PHE A 148 4.50 -4.07 5.06
N GLU A 149 3.87 -3.62 6.13
CA GLU A 149 2.54 -3.01 6.16
C GLU A 149 2.68 -1.60 6.75
N LEU A 150 2.58 -0.59 5.88
CA LEU A 150 2.67 0.82 6.25
C LEU A 150 1.27 1.40 6.35
N GLN A 151 1.05 2.23 7.37
CA GLN A 151 -0.18 2.99 7.56
C GLN A 151 0.15 4.47 7.43
N PHE A 152 -0.67 5.17 6.64
CA PHE A 152 -0.57 6.61 6.52
C PHE A 152 -1.87 7.30 6.94
N SER A 153 -1.73 8.54 7.41
CA SER A 153 -2.84 9.44 7.72
C SER A 153 -2.43 10.89 7.49
N SER A 154 -3.36 11.70 7.00
CA SER A 154 -3.14 13.12 6.75
C SER A 154 -3.32 13.95 8.01
N PHE A 155 -2.56 15.02 8.16
CA PHE A 155 -2.73 16.04 9.20
C PHE A 155 -2.67 17.45 8.60
N GLU A 156 -3.24 18.44 9.27
CA GLU A 156 -3.20 19.83 8.80
C GLU A 156 -1.79 20.40 8.93
N LEU A 157 -1.25 21.00 7.85
CA LEU A 157 -0.02 21.76 7.93
C LEU A 157 -0.29 23.14 8.54
N ILE A 158 0.76 23.71 9.11
CA ILE A 158 0.73 25.10 9.57
C ILE A 158 0.52 25.98 8.33
N LYS A 159 -0.53 26.82 8.38
CA LYS A 159 -0.86 27.76 7.31
C LYS A 159 0.07 28.98 7.39
N CYS A 160 0.32 29.60 6.25
CA CYS A 160 0.98 30.91 6.22
C CYS A 160 0.08 31.98 6.88
N GLU A 161 0.70 32.96 7.53
CA GLU A 161 0.02 34.17 7.97
C GLU A 161 -0.36 35.05 6.76
N ASP A 162 -1.39 35.87 6.91
CA ASP A 162 -1.83 36.81 5.87
C ASP A 162 -0.69 37.82 5.59
N PRO A 163 -0.20 37.96 4.34
CA PRO A 163 0.87 38.89 4.02
C PRO A 163 0.46 40.38 4.19
N GLY A 164 -0.81 40.66 4.47
CA GLY A 164 -1.34 42.01 4.62
C GLY A 164 -1.59 42.69 3.27
N THR A 165 -2.17 43.89 3.35
CA THR A 165 -2.40 44.74 2.17
C THR A 165 -1.13 45.53 1.82
N PRO A 166 -0.74 45.59 0.54
CA PRO A 166 0.45 46.32 0.08
C PRO A 166 0.38 47.83 0.31
#